data_AF-A0A1I1J6E8-F1
#
_entry.id   AF-A0A1I1J6E8-F1
#
_cell.length_a   1.000
_cell.length_b   1.000
_cell.length_c   1.000
_cell.angle_alpha   90.00
_cell.angle_beta   90.00
_cell.angle_gamma   90.00
#
_symmetry.space_group_name_H-M   'P 1'
#
loop_
_entity.id
_entity.type
_entity.pdbx_description
1 polymer ?
#
loop_
_entity_poly.entity_id
_entity_poly.type
_entity_poly.pdbx_seq_one_letter_code
_entity_poly.pdbx_strand_id
1 'polypeptide(L)'
;MKNGNEMSREELISALKNALNECSSIAFKDIEGQEQLVLSEYELETDRLERKTETKSTITCFFASWFIFGIFVDFFTYVFMNADSGSSAYGTFWGLVIAIVFTNIRKKRAMNKQEKMSDEKGKKMDELEEKRKAYLHQHPEIFGFIPDIYVDSNVIAILLYYVTNMRADNLKEALNLFEQERAAGIF
;
A
#
# COMPACT_ATOMS: atom_id res chain seq x y z
N MET A 1 4.27 22.01 29.68
CA MET A 1 5.63 21.55 29.37
C MET A 1 6.41 22.69 28.74
N LYS A 2 7.73 22.75 28.96
CA LYS A 2 8.58 23.68 28.20
C LYS A 2 8.51 23.32 26.72
N ASN A 3 8.56 24.32 25.85
CA ASN A 3 8.66 24.08 24.42
C ASN A 3 9.97 23.34 24.13
N GLY A 4 10.01 22.41 23.16
CA GLY A 4 11.24 21.65 22.84
C GLY A 4 12.45 22.52 22.46
N ASN A 5 12.21 23.79 22.12
CA ASN A 5 13.22 24.80 21.83
C ASN A 5 13.76 25.54 23.07
N GLU A 6 13.10 25.41 24.21
CA GLU A 6 13.45 26.07 25.49
C GLU A 6 14.12 25.09 26.47
N MET A 7 14.20 23.81 26.09
CA MET A 7 14.89 22.78 26.85
C MET A 7 16.40 22.95 26.70
N SER A 8 17.15 22.71 27.77
CA SER A 8 18.60 22.55 27.64
C SER A 8 18.91 21.30 26.78
N ARG A 9 20.10 21.22 26.19
CA ARG A 9 20.51 20.05 25.41
C ARG A 9 20.37 18.75 26.22
N GLU A 10 20.75 18.77 27.49
CA GLU A 10 20.65 17.61 28.38
C GLU A 10 19.19 17.23 28.68
N GLU A 11 18.33 18.22 28.91
CA GLU A 11 16.88 18.03 29.06
C GLU A 11 16.28 17.43 27.78
N LEU A 12 16.66 17.94 26.61
CA LEU A 12 16.18 17.47 25.30
C LEU A 12 16.65 16.04 24.99
N ILE A 13 17.91 15.70 25.26
CA ILE A 13 18.43 14.33 25.10
C ILE A 13 17.64 13.36 25.99
N SER A 14 17.40 13.74 27.24
CA SER A 14 16.64 12.91 28.18
C SER A 14 15.19 12.71 27.71
N ALA A 15 14.55 13.79 27.26
CA ALA A 15 13.18 13.76 26.74
C ALA A 15 13.08 12.90 25.47
N LEU A 16 14.02 13.03 24.52
CA LEU A 16 14.08 12.22 23.30
C LEU A 16 14.35 10.74 23.60
N LYS A 17 15.21 10.42 24.57
CA LYS A 17 15.42 9.03 25.02
C LYS A 17 14.15 8.44 25.64
N ASN A 18 13.42 9.23 26.43
CA ASN A 18 12.17 8.78 27.02
C ASN A 18 11.10 8.52 25.94
N ALA A 19 10.96 9.45 24.98
CA ALA A 19 10.07 9.29 23.84
C ALA A 19 10.44 8.08 22.98
N LEU A 20 11.73 7.85 22.73
CA LEU A 20 12.22 6.68 21.98
C LEU A 20 11.90 5.36 22.71
N ASN A 21 12.11 5.33 24.03
CA ASN A 21 11.79 4.16 24.84
C ASN A 21 10.28 3.87 24.82
N GLU A 22 9.45 4.91 24.88
CA GLU A 22 8.01 4.78 24.82
C GLU A 22 7.51 4.34 23.42
N CYS A 23 8.11 4.85 22.34
CA CYS A 23 7.88 4.33 20.99
C CYS A 23 8.31 2.86 20.87
N SER A 24 9.28 2.42 21.68
CA SER A 24 9.71 1.02 21.72
C SER A 24 8.82 0.12 22.59
N SER A 25 7.84 0.70 23.30
CA SER A 25 6.89 -0.01 24.15
C SER A 25 6.00 -0.96 23.33
N ILE A 26 5.46 -1.97 24.00
CA ILE A 26 4.63 -3.01 23.38
C ILE A 26 3.39 -2.39 22.71
N ALA A 27 2.79 -1.37 23.33
CA ALA A 27 1.57 -0.73 22.81
C ALA A 27 1.83 0.03 21.50
N PHE A 28 2.93 0.80 21.43
CA PHE A 28 3.27 1.56 20.22
C PHE A 28 3.78 0.65 19.10
N LYS A 29 4.60 -0.36 19.44
CA LYS A 29 5.05 -1.38 18.47
C LYS A 29 3.93 -2.24 17.92
N ASP A 30 2.86 -2.48 18.68
CA ASP A 30 1.69 -3.20 18.16
C ASP A 30 0.98 -2.39 17.07
N ILE A 31 0.89 -1.06 17.24
CA ILE A 31 0.31 -0.16 16.22
C ILE A 31 1.20 -0.13 14.96
N GLU A 32 2.51 0.12 15.10
CA GLU A 32 3.45 0.09 13.96
C GLU A 32 3.48 -1.29 13.29
N GLY A 33 3.43 -2.37 14.07
CA GLY A 33 3.40 -3.74 13.57
C GLY A 33 2.11 -4.05 12.80
N GLN A 34 0.96 -3.57 13.27
CA GLN A 34 -0.31 -3.68 12.55
C GLN A 34 -0.28 -2.88 11.23
N GLU A 35 0.32 -1.69 11.23
CA GLU A 35 0.48 -0.88 10.02
C GLU A 35 1.33 -1.61 8.96
N GLN A 36 2.49 -2.14 9.36
CA GLN A 36 3.35 -2.94 8.47
C GLN A 36 2.65 -4.21 7.98
N LEU A 37 1.86 -4.86 8.84
CA LEU A 37 1.11 -6.05 8.46
C LEU A 37 0.05 -5.72 7.41
N VAL A 38 -0.72 -4.65 7.59
CA VAL A 38 -1.72 -4.20 6.60
C VAL A 38 -1.05 -3.82 5.27
N LEU A 39 0.10 -3.16 5.32
CA LEU A 39 0.88 -2.82 4.12
C LEU A 39 1.36 -4.08 3.38
N SER A 40 1.95 -5.03 4.11
CA SER A 40 2.47 -6.26 3.52
C SER A 40 1.38 -7.19 3.00
N GLU A 41 0.24 -7.30 3.68
CA GLU A 41 -0.94 -8.02 3.18
C GLU A 41 -1.44 -7.42 1.88
N TYR A 42 -1.52 -6.09 1.80
CA TYR A 42 -1.93 -5.40 0.59
C TYR A 42 -0.94 -5.59 -0.57
N GLU A 43 0.35 -5.46 -0.32
CA GLU A 43 1.39 -5.74 -1.32
C GLU A 43 1.28 -7.17 -1.83
N LEU A 44 1.13 -8.15 -0.93
CA LEU A 44 1.02 -9.56 -1.30
C LEU A 44 -0.27 -9.85 -2.09
N GLU A 45 -1.38 -9.22 -1.74
CA GLU A 45 -2.65 -9.36 -2.48
C GLU A 45 -2.63 -8.67 -3.84
N THR A 46 -2.00 -7.50 -3.95
CA THR A 46 -1.80 -6.82 -5.24
C THR A 46 -0.87 -7.62 -6.13
N ASP A 47 0.24 -8.15 -5.61
CA ASP A 47 1.13 -9.09 -6.30
C ASP A 47 0.37 -10.32 -6.81
N ARG A 48 -0.49 -10.91 -5.96
CA ARG A 48 -1.34 -12.05 -6.35
C ARG A 48 -2.33 -11.68 -7.44
N LEU A 49 -2.89 -10.48 -7.42
CA LEU A 49 -3.77 -10.00 -8.47
C LEU A 49 -3.00 -9.77 -9.77
N GLU A 50 -1.83 -9.13 -9.70
CA GLU A 50 -0.97 -8.89 -10.86
C GLU A 50 -0.57 -10.20 -11.54
N ARG A 51 -0.10 -11.19 -10.76
CA ARG A 51 0.19 -12.55 -11.27
C ARG A 51 -1.04 -13.27 -11.83
N LYS A 52 -2.24 -13.01 -11.30
CA LYS A 52 -3.49 -13.56 -11.88
C LYS A 52 -3.90 -12.85 -13.17
N THR A 53 -3.58 -11.58 -13.30
CA THR A 53 -3.83 -10.76 -14.51
C THR A 53 -2.71 -10.84 -15.53
N GLU A 54 -1.57 -11.44 -15.19
CA GLU A 54 -0.42 -11.59 -16.07
C GLU A 54 -0.85 -12.04 -17.46
N THR A 55 -0.35 -11.31 -18.45
CA THR A 55 -0.80 -11.28 -19.83
C THR A 55 -0.87 -12.67 -20.46
N LYS A 56 0.00 -13.60 -20.02
CA LYS A 56 -0.01 -15.00 -20.45
C LYS A 56 -1.34 -15.67 -20.13
N SER A 57 -1.84 -15.62 -18.89
CA SER A 57 -3.11 -16.26 -18.50
C SER A 57 -4.31 -15.71 -19.28
N THR A 58 -4.32 -14.40 -19.51
CA THR A 58 -5.38 -13.71 -20.27
C THR A 58 -5.34 -14.09 -21.75
N ILE A 59 -4.15 -14.16 -22.36
CA ILE A 59 -3.95 -14.59 -23.75
C ILE A 59 -4.33 -16.08 -23.92
N THR A 60 -3.90 -16.96 -23.01
CA THR A 60 -4.25 -18.38 -23.08
C THR A 60 -5.76 -18.59 -22.90
N CYS A 61 -6.40 -17.83 -22.01
CA CYS A 61 -7.86 -17.85 -21.88
C CYS A 61 -8.56 -17.30 -23.13
N PHE A 62 -8.04 -16.27 -23.77
CA PHE A 62 -8.57 -15.75 -25.03
C PHE A 62 -8.55 -16.82 -26.12
N PHE A 63 -7.40 -17.46 -26.34
CA PHE A 63 -7.26 -18.52 -27.34
C PHE A 63 -8.08 -19.77 -27.00
N ALA A 64 -8.13 -20.18 -25.73
CA ALA A 64 -8.96 -21.30 -25.31
C ALA A 64 -10.45 -21.02 -25.53
N SER A 65 -10.92 -19.82 -25.20
CA SER A 65 -12.32 -19.41 -25.40
C SER A 65 -12.67 -19.34 -26.89
N TRP A 66 -11.77 -18.77 -27.71
CA TRP A 66 -11.90 -18.73 -29.16
C TRP A 66 -11.99 -20.15 -29.76
N PHE A 67 -11.09 -21.04 -29.36
CA PHE A 67 -11.00 -22.40 -29.89
C PHE A 67 -12.24 -23.23 -29.53
N ILE A 68 -12.69 -23.18 -28.27
CA ILE A 68 -13.90 -23.87 -27.82
C ILE A 68 -15.14 -23.34 -28.55
N PHE A 69 -15.25 -22.02 -28.71
CA PHE A 69 -16.40 -21.43 -29.39
C PHE A 69 -16.41 -21.75 -30.89
N GLY A 70 -15.25 -21.71 -31.55
CA GLY A 70 -15.11 -22.12 -32.96
C GLY A 70 -15.56 -23.56 -33.19
N ILE A 71 -15.06 -24.50 -32.37
CA ILE A 71 -15.47 -25.92 -32.43
C ILE A 71 -16.98 -26.06 -32.17
N PHE A 72 -17.52 -25.34 -31.19
CA PHE A 72 -18.95 -25.39 -30.88
C PHE A 72 -19.81 -24.92 -32.05
N VAL A 73 -19.44 -23.81 -32.70
CA VAL A 73 -20.19 -23.29 -33.84
C VAL A 73 -20.09 -24.24 -35.03
N ASP A 74 -18.91 -24.76 -35.36
CA ASP A 74 -18.71 -25.70 -36.46
C ASP A 74 -19.47 -27.02 -36.23
N PHE A 75 -19.46 -27.54 -34.99
CA PHE A 75 -20.26 -28.71 -34.64
C PHE A 75 -21.76 -28.43 -34.78
N PHE A 76 -22.22 -27.27 -34.30
CA PHE A 76 -23.64 -26.92 -34.33
C PHE A 76 -24.15 -26.72 -35.76
N THR A 77 -23.41 -26.02 -36.63
CA THR A 77 -23.78 -25.84 -38.05
C THR A 77 -23.75 -27.16 -38.82
N TYR A 78 -22.76 -28.02 -38.56
CA TYR A 78 -22.67 -29.34 -39.18
C TYR A 78 -23.85 -30.25 -38.78
N VAL A 79 -24.18 -30.31 -37.49
CA VAL A 79 -25.21 -31.23 -36.97
C VAL A 79 -26.62 -30.73 -37.23
N PHE A 80 -26.89 -29.44 -37.05
CA PHE A 80 -28.26 -28.91 -37.04
C PHE A 80 -28.67 -28.19 -38.33
N MET A 81 -27.72 -27.69 -39.12
CA MET A 81 -28.04 -26.84 -40.27
C MET A 81 -27.75 -27.49 -41.62
N ASN A 82 -27.05 -28.63 -41.68
CA ASN A 82 -26.61 -29.30 -42.93
C ASN A 82 -26.03 -28.29 -43.94
N ALA A 83 -25.36 -27.25 -43.44
CA ALA A 83 -24.88 -26.15 -44.24
C ALA A 83 -23.52 -26.48 -44.85
N ASP A 84 -23.34 -26.20 -46.15
CA ASP A 84 -22.03 -26.27 -46.80
C ASP A 84 -21.02 -25.34 -46.10
N SER A 85 -19.75 -25.75 -46.09
CA SER A 85 -18.62 -25.22 -45.29
C SER A 85 -18.34 -23.71 -45.35
N GLY A 86 -19.06 -22.95 -46.19
CA GLY A 86 -18.97 -21.50 -46.32
C GLY A 86 -19.51 -20.68 -45.13
N SER A 87 -20.25 -21.28 -44.20
CA SER A 87 -20.79 -20.60 -43.00
C SER A 87 -19.78 -20.46 -41.83
N SER A 88 -18.60 -21.07 -41.93
CA SER A 88 -17.56 -21.10 -40.88
C SER A 88 -16.94 -19.71 -40.57
N ALA A 89 -16.97 -18.78 -41.53
CA ALA A 89 -16.45 -17.42 -41.35
C ALA A 89 -17.26 -16.58 -40.35
N TYR A 90 -18.56 -16.84 -40.20
CA TYR A 90 -19.40 -16.11 -39.24
C TYR A 90 -19.17 -16.57 -37.79
N GLY A 91 -18.91 -17.86 -37.58
CA GLY A 91 -18.61 -18.43 -36.27
C GLY A 91 -17.30 -17.92 -35.68
N THR A 92 -16.26 -17.84 -36.52
CA THR A 92 -14.98 -17.26 -36.13
C THR A 92 -15.11 -15.77 -35.80
N PHE A 93 -15.82 -14.97 -36.61
CA PHE A 93 -16.03 -13.56 -36.30
C PHE A 93 -16.72 -13.33 -34.93
N TRP A 94 -17.79 -14.06 -34.62
CA TRP A 94 -18.46 -13.95 -33.32
C TRP A 94 -17.63 -14.49 -32.16
N GLY A 95 -16.80 -15.51 -32.40
CA GLY A 95 -15.79 -15.97 -31.45
C GLY A 95 -14.81 -14.86 -31.05
N LEU A 96 -14.45 -13.97 -31.98
CA LEU A 96 -13.54 -12.82 -31.72
C LEU A 96 -14.18 -11.88 -30.74
N VAL A 97 -15.43 -11.51 -31.06
CA VAL A 97 -16.18 -10.50 -30.33
C VAL A 97 -16.40 -10.98 -28.91
N ILE A 98 -16.81 -12.24 -28.72
CA ILE A 98 -17.00 -12.82 -27.39
C ILE A 98 -15.68 -12.86 -26.61
N ALA A 99 -14.58 -13.29 -27.23
CA ALA A 99 -13.28 -13.37 -26.57
C ALA A 99 -12.74 -11.98 -26.14
N ILE A 100 -12.93 -10.94 -26.96
CA ILE A 100 -12.61 -9.55 -26.61
C ILE A 100 -13.47 -9.06 -25.44
N VAL A 101 -14.78 -9.30 -25.48
CA VAL A 101 -15.73 -8.90 -24.42
C VAL A 101 -15.39 -9.59 -23.09
N PHE A 102 -15.13 -10.90 -23.10
CA PHE A 102 -14.72 -11.64 -21.90
C PHE A 102 -13.42 -11.12 -21.29
N THR A 103 -12.45 -10.77 -22.14
CA THR A 103 -11.17 -10.19 -21.71
C THR A 103 -11.39 -8.85 -21.01
N ASN A 104 -12.22 -7.97 -21.58
CA ASN A 104 -12.57 -6.68 -20.99
C ASN A 104 -13.33 -6.83 -19.65
N ILE A 105 -14.28 -7.76 -19.56
CA ILE A 105 -15.01 -8.04 -18.31
C ILE A 105 -14.05 -8.52 -17.21
N ARG A 106 -13.11 -9.41 -17.53
CA ARG A 106 -12.10 -9.88 -16.57
C ARG A 106 -11.19 -8.76 -16.09
N LYS A 107 -10.69 -7.92 -17.01
CA LYS A 107 -9.87 -6.75 -16.66
C LYS A 107 -10.63 -5.80 -15.74
N LYS A 108 -11.88 -5.48 -16.06
CA LYS A 108 -12.73 -4.61 -15.24
C LYS A 108 -12.98 -5.19 -13.84
N ARG A 109 -13.21 -6.51 -13.74
CA ARG A 109 -13.35 -7.19 -12.42
C ARG A 109 -12.06 -7.13 -11.59
N ALA A 110 -10.89 -7.27 -12.22
CA ALA A 110 -9.61 -7.16 -11.53
C ALA A 110 -9.38 -5.73 -11.01
N MET A 111 -9.62 -4.72 -11.84
CA MET A 111 -9.54 -3.30 -11.45
C MET A 111 -10.48 -2.98 -10.29
N ASN A 112 -11.76 -3.36 -10.38
CA ASN A 112 -12.72 -3.12 -9.31
C ASN A 112 -12.33 -3.84 -8.00
N LYS A 113 -11.64 -4.99 -8.07
CA LYS A 113 -11.17 -5.70 -6.88
C LYS A 113 -9.96 -4.98 -6.25
N GLN A 114 -9.05 -4.48 -7.09
CA GLN A 114 -7.92 -3.67 -6.65
C GLN A 114 -8.38 -2.37 -6.00
N GLU A 115 -9.37 -1.68 -6.58
CA GLU A 115 -9.98 -0.48 -6.02
C GLU A 115 -10.60 -0.74 -4.64
N LYS A 116 -11.39 -1.81 -4.49
CA LYS A 116 -11.95 -2.21 -3.19
C LYS A 116 -10.87 -2.50 -2.14
N MET A 117 -9.80 -3.19 -2.52
CA MET A 117 -8.68 -3.47 -1.62
C MET A 117 -7.95 -2.18 -1.22
N SER A 118 -7.83 -1.23 -2.14
CA SER A 118 -7.26 0.09 -1.85
C SER A 118 -8.13 0.87 -0.86
N ASP A 119 -9.45 0.84 -1.04
CA ASP A 119 -10.40 1.49 -0.12
C ASP A 119 -10.38 0.84 1.27
N GLU A 120 -10.35 -0.49 1.34
CA GLU A 120 -10.25 -1.24 2.60
C GLU A 120 -8.93 -0.96 3.33
N LYS A 121 -7.82 -0.89 2.60
CA LYS A 121 -6.52 -0.47 3.13
C LYS A 121 -6.61 0.95 3.68
N GLY A 122 -7.14 1.90 2.92
CA GLY A 122 -7.28 3.29 3.33
C GLY A 122 -8.00 3.41 4.67
N LYS A 123 -9.16 2.75 4.81
CA LYS A 123 -9.92 2.73 6.07
C LYS A 123 -9.14 2.13 7.25
N LYS A 124 -8.45 1.01 7.04
CA LYS A 124 -7.64 0.40 8.11
C LYS A 124 -6.46 1.29 8.52
N MET A 125 -5.84 1.98 7.56
CA MET A 125 -4.77 2.93 7.83
C MET A 125 -5.28 4.13 8.61
N ASP A 126 -6.44 4.68 8.23
CA ASP A 126 -7.09 5.79 8.94
C ASP A 126 -7.42 5.39 10.40
N GLU A 127 -7.96 4.18 10.61
CA GLU A 127 -8.24 3.64 11.96
C GLU A 127 -6.96 3.50 12.81
N LEU A 128 -5.85 3.07 12.22
CA LEU A 128 -4.57 2.96 12.91
C LEU A 128 -3.97 4.33 13.21
N GLU A 129 -4.09 5.28 12.30
CA GLU A 129 -3.66 6.67 12.51
C GLU A 129 -4.46 7.33 13.63
N GLU A 130 -5.77 7.10 13.70
CA GLU A 130 -6.61 7.57 14.82
C GLU A 130 -6.17 6.96 16.16
N LYS A 131 -5.89 5.65 16.20
CA LYS A 131 -5.36 5.00 17.42
C LYS A 131 -4.02 5.58 17.84
N ARG A 132 -3.11 5.83 16.88
CA ARG A 132 -1.82 6.47 17.14
C ARG A 132 -2.02 7.87 17.71
N LYS A 133 -2.83 8.72 17.08
CA LYS A 133 -3.13 10.07 17.59
C LYS A 133 -3.76 10.03 18.98
N ALA A 134 -4.70 9.11 19.23
CA ALA A 134 -5.30 8.94 20.54
C ALA A 134 -4.26 8.56 21.61
N TYR A 135 -3.30 7.69 21.27
CA TYR A 135 -2.18 7.34 22.15
C TYR A 135 -1.29 8.56 22.45
N LEU A 136 -0.93 9.34 21.42
CA LEU A 136 -0.12 10.55 21.59
C LEU A 136 -0.82 11.58 22.48
N HIS A 137 -2.13 11.77 22.32
CA HIS A 137 -2.92 12.65 23.16
C HIS A 137 -3.08 12.17 24.61
N GLN A 138 -2.96 10.86 24.86
CA GLN A 138 -2.97 10.30 26.22
C GLN A 138 -1.62 10.46 26.94
N HIS A 139 -0.53 10.65 26.19
CA HIS A 139 0.83 10.81 26.69
C HIS A 139 1.48 12.15 26.33
N PRO A 140 0.84 13.30 26.62
CA PRO A 140 1.41 14.61 26.30
C PRO A 140 2.71 14.87 27.06
N GLU A 141 2.91 14.26 28.24
CA GLU A 141 4.14 14.35 29.03
C GLU A 141 5.35 13.67 28.38
N ILE A 142 5.14 12.85 27.36
CA ILE A 142 6.20 12.15 26.63
C ILE A 142 6.36 12.76 25.24
N PHE A 143 5.26 13.04 24.53
CA PHE A 143 5.31 13.45 23.12
C PHE A 143 5.00 14.93 22.89
N GLY A 144 4.44 15.64 23.87
CA GLY A 144 3.91 17.00 23.69
C GLY A 144 4.94 18.08 23.34
N PHE A 145 6.23 17.75 23.31
CA PHE A 145 7.30 18.64 22.85
C PHE A 145 7.70 18.41 21.37
N ILE A 146 7.25 17.32 20.74
CA ILE A 146 7.52 16.95 19.34
C ILE A 146 6.22 17.07 18.52
N PRO A 147 6.24 17.65 17.31
CA PRO A 147 5.06 17.62 16.45
C PRO A 147 4.67 16.18 16.06
N ASP A 148 3.38 15.85 16.08
CA ASP A 148 2.84 14.49 15.85
C ASP A 148 3.41 13.80 14.60
N ILE A 149 3.63 14.56 13.52
CA ILE A 149 4.16 14.07 12.24
C ILE A 149 5.59 13.50 12.34
N TYR A 150 6.33 13.84 13.40
CA TYR A 150 7.70 13.40 13.65
C TYR A 150 7.79 12.38 14.80
N VAL A 151 6.66 11.96 15.38
CA VAL A 151 6.62 11.00 16.48
C VAL A 151 6.71 9.57 15.94
N ASP A 152 7.86 9.23 15.37
CA ASP A 152 8.19 7.93 14.80
C ASP A 152 9.49 7.43 15.43
N SER A 153 9.61 6.12 15.66
CA SER A 153 10.78 5.58 16.38
C SER A 153 12.10 5.86 15.66
N ASN A 154 12.13 5.80 14.32
CA ASN A 154 13.31 6.08 13.52
C ASN A 154 13.61 7.57 13.50
N VAL A 155 12.58 8.40 13.33
CA VAL A 155 12.74 9.87 13.32
C VAL A 155 13.30 10.35 14.66
N ILE A 156 12.73 9.88 15.79
CA ILE A 156 13.21 10.24 17.13
C ILE A 156 14.65 9.77 17.34
N ALA A 157 15.03 8.59 16.85
CA ALA A 157 16.40 8.09 16.92
C ALA A 157 17.38 8.99 16.14
N ILE A 158 16.99 9.47 14.96
CA ILE A 158 17.79 10.40 14.14
C ILE A 158 17.92 11.76 14.82
N LEU A 159 16.82 12.30 15.36
CA LEU A 159 16.85 13.56 16.12
C LEU A 159 17.77 13.45 17.35
N LEU A 160 17.68 12.34 18.09
CA LEU A 160 18.56 12.05 19.21
C LEU A 160 20.02 11.98 18.76
N TYR A 161 20.30 11.38 17.59
CA TYR A 161 21.64 11.35 17.01
C TYR A 161 22.18 12.76 16.70
N TYR A 162 21.38 13.65 16.12
CA TYR A 162 21.83 15.02 15.84
C TYR A 162 22.15 15.81 17.10
N VAL A 163 21.30 15.72 18.11
CA VAL A 163 21.49 16.45 19.37
C VAL A 163 22.68 15.89 20.16
N THR A 164 22.85 14.57 20.17
CA THR A 164 23.97 13.91 20.88
C THR A 164 25.32 14.18 20.23
N ASN A 165 25.38 14.24 18.88
CA ASN A 165 26.62 14.51 18.14
C ASN A 165 26.89 16.00 17.91
N MET A 166 26.21 16.87 18.66
CA MET A 166 26.37 18.32 18.56
C MET A 166 26.10 18.92 17.18
N ARG A 167 25.30 18.25 16.34
CA ARG A 167 24.84 18.78 15.05
C ARG A 167 23.67 19.75 15.21
N ALA A 168 22.92 19.65 16.30
CA ALA A 168 21.83 20.54 16.66
C ALA A 168 21.87 20.91 18.15
N ASP A 169 21.58 22.15 18.49
CA ASP A 169 21.52 22.64 19.86
C ASP A 169 20.10 22.59 20.47
N ASN A 170 19.07 22.56 19.62
CA ASN A 170 17.66 22.51 20.01
C ASN A 170 16.84 21.63 19.06
N LEU A 171 15.58 21.36 19.44
CA LEU A 171 14.69 20.50 18.65
C LEU A 171 14.42 21.06 17.25
N LYS A 172 14.19 22.37 17.11
CA LYS A 172 13.93 23.00 15.81
C LYS A 172 15.11 22.82 14.84
N GLU A 173 16.34 22.95 15.30
CA GLU A 173 17.53 22.69 14.48
C GLU A 173 17.63 21.22 14.08
N ALA A 174 17.35 20.31 15.01
CA ALA A 174 17.35 18.87 14.72
C ALA A 174 16.28 18.52 13.66
N LEU A 175 15.07 19.09 13.77
CA LEU A 175 14.00 18.92 12.79
C LEU A 175 14.36 19.52 11.43
N ASN A 176 14.93 20.71 11.40
CA ASN A 176 15.38 21.33 10.15
C ASN A 176 16.44 20.49 9.44
N LEU A 177 17.41 19.93 10.19
CA LEU A 177 18.41 19.02 9.63
C LEU A 177 17.79 17.74 9.08
N PHE A 178 16.84 17.17 9.82
CA PHE A 178 16.09 16.00 9.37
C PHE A 178 15.37 16.27 8.05
N GLU A 179 14.62 17.37 7.96
CA GLU A 179 13.91 17.77 6.74
C GLU A 179 14.86 18.01 5.56
N GLN A 180 16.02 18.63 5.80
CA GLN A 180 17.03 18.84 4.77
C GLN A 180 17.62 17.52 4.26
N GLU A 181 18.00 16.61 5.16
CA GLU A 181 18.57 15.31 4.78
C GLU A 181 17.54 14.41 4.09
N ARG A 182 16.27 14.48 4.52
CA ARG A 182 15.14 13.82 3.85
C ARG A 182 14.90 14.39 2.44
N ALA A 183 14.92 15.71 2.29
CA ALA A 183 14.78 16.35 0.97
C ALA A 183 15.96 16.04 0.04
N ALA A 184 17.15 15.80 0.59
CA ALA A 184 18.34 15.38 -0.15
C ALA A 184 18.35 13.88 -0.51
N GLY A 185 17.38 13.10 -0.04
CA GLY A 185 17.28 11.66 -0.29
C GLY A 185 18.30 10.81 0.47
N ILE A 186 18.83 11.32 1.58
CA ILE A 186 19.73 10.57 2.48
C ILE A 186 18.91 9.61 3.36
N PHE A 187 17.64 9.96 3.63
CA PHE A 187 16.66 9.20 4.40
C PHE A 187 15.29 9.18 3.72
#